data_AF-A0A962IAH0-F1
#
_entry.id   AF-A0A962IAH0-F1
#
_cell.length_a   1.000
_cell.length_b   1.000
_cell.length_c   1.000
_cell.angle_alpha   90.00
_cell.angle_beta   90.00
_cell.angle_gamma   90.00
#
_symmetry.space_group_name_H-M   'P 1'
#
loop_
_entity.id
_entity.type
_entity.pdbx_description
1 polymer ?
#
loop_
_entity_poly.entity_id
_entity_poly.type
_entity_poly.pdbx_seq_one_letter_code
_entity_poly.pdbx_strand_id
1 'polypeptide(L)'
;MSISLLAALWLAGADYHSSPACWPTPRYTQHPADAALDQRLQLSTEASTADLAEGSLSPNGGYRYVWQQLGEDWQLLVDTEQHRRLRLQLTEPAYPPTSRWINEKLIFVRSHWGRQLGSDLIVDVERGAVIYHEALREGSLAFEQYRQACGGQCPCPEGPESESAVTAVTQATPPSSNDPDEDGLRLTGLVRPGGEPLDALLLYAAPSVNASRIAANGSALRQREASYETPALSVYGRRPGWLRLRLKTGVYVWAEARELGEFLPYRALIADRLQHLAADWDGRLWDQPGGVAQSAAAAGEQAVELLELRRVDGRLWARVGLYERSPCEGGDGTLRASGWVAVHDATGEPLLWYWSRGC
;
A
#
# COMPACT_ATOMS: atom_id res chain seq x y z
N MET A 1 19.78 51.48 -5.70
CA MET A 1 19.33 50.13 -6.09
C MET A 1 18.83 49.43 -4.84
N SER A 2 17.50 49.43 -4.62
CA SER A 2 16.89 48.78 -3.46
C SER A 2 16.48 47.37 -3.85
N ILE A 3 17.05 46.38 -3.18
CA ILE A 3 16.68 44.97 -3.31
C ILE A 3 15.45 44.77 -2.43
N SER A 4 14.29 44.61 -3.06
CA SER A 4 13.06 44.20 -2.38
C SER A 4 13.18 42.72 -1.99
N LEU A 5 13.27 42.46 -0.68
CA LEU A 5 13.05 41.12 -0.13
C LEU A 5 11.57 40.75 -0.33
N LEU A 6 11.31 39.79 -1.21
CA LEU A 6 10.05 39.06 -1.24
C LEU A 6 10.05 38.10 -0.04
N ALA A 7 9.24 38.43 0.97
CA ALA A 7 8.93 37.52 2.06
C ALA A 7 8.19 36.30 1.50
N ALA A 8 8.75 35.11 1.72
CA ALA A 8 8.04 33.86 1.51
C ALA A 8 6.83 33.82 2.45
N LEU A 9 5.62 33.96 1.90
CA LEU A 9 4.41 33.60 2.62
C LEU A 9 4.47 32.10 2.89
N TRP A 10 4.71 31.74 4.15
CA TRP A 10 4.37 30.42 4.66
C TRP A 10 2.85 30.27 4.54
N LEU A 11 2.40 29.38 3.65
CA LEU A 11 1.03 28.89 3.67
C LEU A 11 0.77 28.37 5.09
N ALA A 12 -0.14 29.03 5.80
CA ALA A 12 -0.65 28.54 7.08
C ALA A 12 -1.00 27.06 6.92
N GLY A 13 -0.43 26.23 7.81
CA GLY A 13 -0.47 24.78 7.70
C GLY A 13 -1.89 24.30 7.48
N ALA A 14 -2.07 23.36 6.54
CA ALA A 14 -3.34 22.68 6.39
C ALA A 14 -3.80 22.16 7.76
N ASP A 15 -5.02 22.49 8.15
CA ASP A 15 -5.63 22.12 9.44
C ASP A 15 -5.86 20.61 9.51
N TYR A 16 -4.78 19.85 9.71
CA TYR A 16 -4.88 18.48 10.13
C TYR A 16 -5.31 18.46 11.59
N HIS A 17 -6.44 17.81 11.91
CA HIS A 17 -6.94 17.67 13.28
C HIS A 17 -5.94 17.01 14.25
N SER A 18 -4.90 16.35 13.73
CA SER A 18 -3.78 15.82 14.51
C SER A 18 -2.50 15.97 13.70
N SER A 19 -1.38 16.28 14.37
CA SER A 19 -0.07 16.36 13.72
C SER A 19 0.25 15.05 12.98
N PRO A 20 0.79 15.10 11.74
CA PRO A 20 1.31 13.91 11.05
C PRO A 20 2.28 13.07 11.89
N ALA A 21 2.91 13.68 12.90
CA ALA A 21 3.75 13.04 13.91
C ALA A 21 3.08 11.87 14.64
N CYS A 22 1.77 11.99 14.85
CA CYS A 22 1.00 11.08 15.68
C CYS A 22 0.26 10.04 14.83
N TRP A 23 0.46 10.05 13.51
CA TRP A 23 -0.21 9.11 12.65
C TRP A 23 0.57 7.79 12.61
N PRO A 24 -0.08 6.64 12.82
CA PRO A 24 0.58 5.35 12.63
C PRO A 24 0.75 4.99 11.13
N THR A 25 0.01 5.67 10.25
CA THR A 25 -0.02 5.51 8.78
C THR A 25 -0.48 6.82 8.13
N PRO A 26 -0.21 7.06 6.83
CA PRO A 26 -0.86 8.13 6.08
C PRO A 26 -2.38 8.14 6.31
N ARG A 27 -2.97 9.34 6.30
CA ARG A 27 -4.40 9.53 6.47
C ARG A 27 -4.94 10.36 5.31
N TYR A 28 -6.18 10.07 4.96
CA TYR A 28 -7.00 11.02 4.23
C TYR A 28 -7.78 11.85 5.24
N THR A 29 -7.82 13.17 5.06
CA THR A 29 -8.75 14.03 5.79
C THR A 29 -9.81 14.54 4.84
N GLN A 30 -11.05 14.54 5.30
CA GLN A 30 -12.17 15.03 4.53
C GLN A 30 -12.60 16.38 5.07
N HIS A 31 -12.99 17.26 4.16
CA HIS A 31 -13.50 18.60 4.47
C HIS A 31 -14.66 18.90 3.51
N PRO A 32 -15.55 19.83 3.85
CA PRO A 32 -16.56 20.29 2.90
C PRO A 32 -15.93 20.72 1.57
N ALA A 33 -16.52 20.29 0.46
CA ALA A 33 -16.10 20.75 -0.85
C ALA A 33 -16.33 22.27 -0.99
N ASP A 34 -15.42 22.93 -1.70
CA ASP A 34 -15.59 24.34 -2.04
C ASP A 34 -16.16 24.49 -3.46
N ALA A 35 -16.60 25.71 -3.79
CA ALA A 35 -17.20 26.02 -5.07
C ALA A 35 -16.25 25.78 -6.26
N ALA A 36 -14.93 25.75 -6.05
CA ALA A 36 -13.97 25.47 -7.12
C ALA A 36 -13.96 23.98 -7.46
N LEU A 37 -14.07 23.10 -6.47
CA LEU A 37 -14.23 21.67 -6.69
C LEU A 37 -15.60 21.35 -7.33
N ASP A 38 -16.67 22.02 -6.90
CA ASP A 38 -18.00 21.83 -7.48
C ASP A 38 -18.02 22.13 -8.98
N GLN A 39 -17.29 23.17 -9.41
CA GLN A 39 -17.21 23.56 -10.83
C GLN A 39 -16.48 22.53 -11.71
N ARG A 40 -15.70 21.62 -11.11
CA ARG A 40 -15.01 20.53 -11.83
C ARG A 40 -15.88 19.29 -12.01
N LEU A 41 -17.10 19.31 -11.48
CA LEU A 41 -18.05 18.21 -11.53
C LEU A 41 -19.28 18.63 -12.32
N GLN A 42 -19.62 17.85 -13.35
CA GLN A 42 -20.87 18.05 -14.07
C GLN A 42 -21.65 16.74 -14.13
N LEU A 43 -22.81 16.71 -13.46
CA LEU A 43 -23.74 15.61 -13.56
C LEU A 43 -24.86 15.96 -14.55
N SER A 44 -25.09 15.09 -15.52
CA SER A 44 -26.15 15.24 -16.52
C SER A 44 -26.82 13.91 -16.80
N THR A 45 -28.03 13.96 -17.36
CA THR A 45 -28.74 12.77 -17.81
C THR A 45 -29.21 12.98 -19.23
N GLU A 46 -28.99 11.97 -20.08
CA GLU A 46 -29.42 11.97 -21.47
C GLU A 46 -30.29 10.74 -21.77
N ALA A 47 -31.18 10.86 -22.75
CA ALA A 47 -31.91 9.70 -23.26
C ALA A 47 -30.93 8.82 -24.05
N SER A 48 -30.92 7.52 -23.78
CA SER A 48 -30.07 6.55 -24.48
C SER A 48 -30.81 5.23 -24.61
N THR A 49 -30.83 4.69 -25.82
CA THR A 49 -31.42 3.38 -26.11
C THR A 49 -30.35 2.30 -26.31
N ALA A 50 -29.08 2.68 -26.39
CA ALA A 50 -27.97 1.75 -26.55
C ALA A 50 -27.39 1.42 -25.19
N ASP A 51 -27.38 0.15 -24.82
CA ASP A 51 -26.71 -0.33 -23.60
C ASP A 51 -25.18 -0.22 -23.73
N LEU A 52 -24.50 0.01 -22.62
CA LEU A 52 -23.06 -0.09 -22.48
C LEU A 52 -22.66 -1.55 -22.62
N ALA A 53 -21.88 -1.84 -23.66
CA ALA A 53 -21.42 -3.19 -23.95
C ALA A 53 -20.51 -3.78 -22.86
N GLU A 54 -19.77 -2.93 -22.15
CA GLU A 54 -18.79 -3.30 -21.13
C GLU A 54 -18.91 -2.40 -19.89
N GLY A 55 -18.45 -2.89 -18.74
CA GLY A 55 -18.43 -2.11 -17.51
C GLY A 55 -18.74 -2.91 -16.25
N SER A 56 -18.65 -2.22 -15.11
CA SER A 56 -18.93 -2.77 -13.78
C SER A 56 -20.43 -2.86 -13.55
N LEU A 57 -20.93 -4.08 -13.36
CA LEU A 57 -22.34 -4.35 -13.04
C LEU A 57 -22.63 -4.05 -11.57
N SER A 58 -23.80 -3.47 -11.29
CA SER A 58 -24.30 -3.36 -9.93
C SER A 58 -24.56 -4.75 -9.32
N PRO A 59 -24.57 -4.88 -7.99
CA PRO A 59 -24.85 -6.15 -7.33
C PRO A 59 -26.17 -6.84 -7.75
N ASN A 60 -27.21 -6.07 -8.08
CA ASN A 60 -28.49 -6.60 -8.57
C ASN A 60 -28.53 -6.81 -10.10
N GLY A 61 -27.48 -6.44 -10.83
CA GLY A 61 -27.39 -6.51 -12.29
C GLY A 61 -28.25 -5.50 -13.06
N GLY A 62 -28.98 -4.61 -12.38
CA GLY A 62 -29.88 -3.63 -13.01
C GLY A 62 -29.18 -2.39 -13.59
N TYR A 63 -27.94 -2.13 -13.16
CA TYR A 63 -27.16 -0.98 -13.60
C TYR A 63 -25.76 -1.40 -14.03
N ARG A 64 -25.16 -0.60 -14.90
CA ARG A 64 -23.78 -0.78 -15.35
C ARG A 64 -23.11 0.58 -15.46
N TYR A 65 -21.87 0.68 -15.03
CA TYR A 65 -21.06 1.87 -15.32
C TYR A 65 -19.75 1.56 -16.03
N VAL A 66 -19.26 2.54 -16.79
CA VAL A 66 -17.93 2.52 -17.42
C VAL A 66 -17.28 3.90 -17.35
N TRP A 67 -15.96 3.92 -17.19
CA TRP A 67 -15.15 5.14 -17.34
C TRP A 67 -14.72 5.31 -18.79
N GLN A 68 -14.75 6.55 -19.28
CA GLN A 68 -14.16 6.92 -20.55
C GLN A 68 -13.32 8.18 -20.37
N GLN A 69 -12.16 8.21 -20.99
CA GLN A 69 -11.29 9.38 -21.02
C GLN A 69 -11.58 10.21 -22.28
N LEU A 70 -11.77 11.51 -22.12
CA LEU A 70 -12.05 12.47 -23.18
C LEU A 70 -10.99 13.58 -23.13
N GLY A 71 -9.81 13.33 -23.71
CA GLY A 71 -8.67 14.22 -23.55
C GLY A 71 -8.14 14.20 -22.12
N GLU A 72 -8.15 15.36 -21.46
CA GLU A 72 -7.77 15.49 -20.03
C GLU A 72 -8.95 15.23 -19.09
N ASP A 73 -10.17 15.19 -19.60
CA ASP A 73 -11.38 14.95 -18.82
C ASP A 73 -11.70 13.46 -18.70
N TRP A 74 -12.45 13.12 -17.65
CA TRP A 74 -12.97 11.78 -17.43
C TRP A 74 -14.48 11.81 -17.29
N GLN A 75 -15.15 10.83 -17.88
CA GLN A 75 -16.59 10.66 -17.73
C GLN A 75 -16.95 9.27 -17.22
N LEU A 76 -17.79 9.23 -16.19
CA LEU A 76 -18.47 8.04 -15.73
C LEU A 76 -19.85 7.99 -16.39
N LEU A 77 -20.05 6.99 -17.24
CA LEU A 77 -21.34 6.72 -17.85
C LEU A 77 -22.02 5.60 -17.08
N VAL A 78 -23.29 5.78 -16.71
CA VAL A 78 -24.10 4.78 -16.03
C VAL A 78 -25.38 4.55 -16.80
N ASP A 79 -25.64 3.31 -17.19
CA ASP A 79 -26.93 2.92 -17.73
C ASP A 79 -27.95 2.74 -16.61
N THR A 80 -29.15 3.26 -16.84
CA THR A 80 -30.28 3.14 -15.92
C THR A 80 -31.42 2.37 -16.60
N GLU A 81 -32.24 1.69 -15.81
CA GLU A 81 -33.38 0.89 -16.29
C GLU A 81 -34.41 1.70 -17.11
N GLN A 82 -34.36 3.03 -17.09
CA GLN A 82 -35.35 3.91 -17.72
C GLN A 82 -34.97 4.37 -19.14
N HIS A 83 -34.08 3.67 -19.84
CA HIS A 83 -33.52 4.14 -21.13
C HIS A 83 -32.90 5.54 -21.01
N ARG A 84 -32.28 5.81 -19.85
CA ARG A 84 -31.55 7.03 -19.57
C ARG A 84 -30.12 6.66 -19.22
N ARG A 85 -29.19 7.51 -19.64
CA ARG A 85 -27.79 7.42 -19.27
C ARG A 85 -27.44 8.59 -18.36
N LEU A 86 -26.94 8.28 -17.17
CA LEU A 86 -26.34 9.25 -16.29
C LEU A 86 -24.88 9.46 -16.71
N ARG A 87 -24.44 10.71 -16.76
CA ARG A 87 -23.06 11.08 -17.05
C ARG A 87 -22.55 11.99 -15.94
N LEU A 88 -21.52 11.54 -15.23
CA LEU A 88 -20.71 12.36 -14.35
C LEU A 88 -19.40 12.69 -15.06
N GLN A 89 -19.21 13.94 -15.43
CA GLN A 89 -17.97 14.46 -16.02
C GLN A 89 -17.11 15.10 -14.93
N LEU A 90 -15.82 14.76 -14.96
CA LEU A 90 -14.76 15.29 -14.12
C LEU A 90 -13.78 16.05 -15.02
N THR A 91 -13.61 17.35 -14.77
CA THR A 91 -12.73 18.20 -15.57
C THR A 91 -11.32 18.19 -15.03
N GLU A 92 -10.35 17.82 -15.88
CA GLU A 92 -8.90 17.81 -15.58
C GLU A 92 -8.53 17.17 -14.21
N PRO A 93 -8.95 15.93 -13.91
CA PRO A 93 -8.38 15.20 -12.78
C PRO A 93 -6.89 14.91 -13.04
N ALA A 94 -6.07 15.02 -12.00
CA ALA A 94 -4.63 14.78 -12.08
C ALA A 94 -4.28 13.30 -12.30
N TYR A 95 -5.20 12.39 -11.96
CA TYR A 95 -5.04 10.95 -12.09
C TYR A 95 -6.38 10.31 -12.53
N PRO A 96 -6.35 9.11 -13.13
CA PRO A 96 -7.56 8.37 -13.44
C PRO A 96 -8.44 8.20 -12.18
N PRO A 97 -9.73 8.60 -12.23
CA PRO A 97 -10.64 8.46 -11.11
C PRO A 97 -10.93 6.98 -10.85
N THR A 98 -11.25 6.65 -9.60
CA THR A 98 -11.64 5.30 -9.20
C THR A 98 -13.11 5.29 -8.77
N SER A 99 -13.78 4.16 -8.99
CA SER A 99 -15.16 4.00 -8.55
C SER A 99 -15.47 2.56 -8.13
N ARG A 100 -16.46 2.41 -7.26
CA ARG A 100 -17.02 1.13 -6.85
C ARG A 100 -18.49 1.27 -6.45
N TRP A 101 -19.26 0.20 -6.63
CA TRP A 101 -20.59 0.10 -6.06
C TRP A 101 -20.49 0.08 -4.52
N ILE A 102 -21.28 0.92 -3.86
CA ILE A 102 -21.50 0.85 -2.40
C ILE A 102 -22.63 -0.15 -2.11
N ASN A 103 -23.65 -0.14 -2.95
CA ASN A 103 -24.79 -1.05 -2.94
C ASN A 103 -25.37 -1.16 -4.36
N GLU A 104 -26.63 -1.56 -4.51
CA GLU A 104 -27.30 -1.72 -5.80
C GLU A 104 -27.46 -0.42 -6.60
N LYS A 105 -27.44 0.76 -5.96
CA LYS A 105 -27.85 2.05 -6.56
C LYS A 105 -26.89 3.21 -6.32
N LEU A 106 -25.91 3.03 -5.44
CA LEU A 106 -24.96 4.06 -5.06
C LEU A 106 -23.57 3.72 -5.56
N ILE A 107 -22.93 4.67 -6.23
CA ILE A 107 -21.55 4.57 -6.68
C ILE A 107 -20.70 5.51 -5.83
N PHE A 108 -19.66 4.97 -5.20
CA PHE A 108 -18.57 5.77 -4.66
C PHE A 108 -17.63 6.14 -5.78
N VAL A 109 -17.27 7.42 -5.90
CA VAL A 109 -16.27 7.92 -6.85
C VAL A 109 -15.21 8.70 -6.09
N ARG A 110 -13.94 8.41 -6.37
CA ARG A 110 -12.80 9.20 -5.88
C ARG A 110 -12.04 9.78 -7.05
N SER A 111 -11.85 11.09 -7.04
CA SER A 111 -11.05 11.83 -8.02
C SER A 111 -9.92 12.58 -7.31
N HIS A 112 -8.76 12.65 -7.93
CA HIS A 112 -7.63 13.44 -7.45
C HIS A 112 -7.43 14.63 -8.39
N TRP A 113 -7.37 15.84 -7.83
CA TRP A 113 -7.20 17.10 -8.56
C TRP A 113 -5.75 17.59 -8.54
N GLY A 114 -4.91 16.95 -7.75
CA GLY A 114 -3.48 17.19 -7.66
C GLY A 114 -2.84 16.18 -6.70
N ARG A 115 -1.60 16.46 -6.27
CA ARG A 115 -0.83 15.56 -5.38
C ARG A 115 -1.43 15.38 -3.98
N GLN A 116 -2.18 16.36 -3.50
CA GLN A 116 -2.73 16.35 -2.14
C GLN A 116 -4.23 16.63 -2.09
N LEU A 117 -4.86 17.01 -3.19
CA LEU A 117 -6.26 17.43 -3.23
C LEU A 117 -7.06 16.45 -4.08
N GLY A 118 -8.23 16.05 -3.61
CA GLY A 118 -9.17 15.21 -4.32
C GLY A 118 -10.62 15.49 -3.93
N SER A 119 -11.53 14.65 -4.40
CA SER A 119 -12.93 14.63 -3.98
C SER A 119 -13.42 13.20 -3.82
N ASP A 120 -14.19 12.98 -2.76
CA ASP A 120 -14.99 11.78 -2.55
C ASP A 120 -16.46 12.11 -2.86
N LEU A 121 -17.08 11.33 -3.73
CA LEU A 121 -18.46 11.52 -4.18
C LEU A 121 -19.27 10.26 -3.92
N ILE A 122 -20.55 10.42 -3.60
CA ILE A 122 -21.55 9.35 -3.72
C ILE A 122 -22.61 9.78 -4.72
N VAL A 123 -22.75 8.99 -5.78
CA VAL A 123 -23.72 9.20 -6.84
C VAL A 123 -24.90 8.24 -6.65
N ASP A 124 -26.10 8.78 -6.54
CA ASP A 124 -27.35 8.03 -6.57
C ASP A 124 -27.82 7.90 -8.02
N VAL A 125 -27.73 6.69 -8.57
CA VAL A 125 -28.00 6.45 -10.00
C VAL A 125 -29.48 6.48 -10.33
N GLU A 126 -30.37 6.21 -9.36
CA GLU A 126 -31.82 6.31 -9.58
C GLU A 126 -32.28 7.76 -9.58
N ARG A 127 -31.75 8.55 -8.66
CA ARG A 127 -32.09 9.98 -8.58
C ARG A 127 -31.35 10.81 -9.61
N GLY A 128 -30.26 10.28 -10.17
CA GLY A 128 -29.35 11.03 -11.04
C GLY A 128 -28.76 12.24 -10.33
N ALA A 129 -28.31 12.06 -9.09
CA ALA A 129 -27.82 13.13 -8.22
C ALA A 129 -26.52 12.73 -7.49
N VAL A 130 -25.65 13.71 -7.25
CA VAL A 130 -24.57 13.57 -6.25
C VAL A 130 -25.19 13.84 -4.88
N ILE A 131 -25.22 12.83 -4.01
CA ILE A 131 -25.85 12.93 -2.68
C ILE A 131 -24.84 13.17 -1.55
N TYR A 132 -23.56 13.08 -1.86
CA TYR A 132 -22.46 13.39 -0.96
C TYR A 132 -21.26 13.85 -1.78
N HIS A 133 -20.60 14.91 -1.33
CA HIS A 133 -19.39 15.44 -1.91
C HIS A 133 -18.52 16.08 -0.83
N GLU A 134 -17.35 15.52 -0.61
CA GLU A 134 -16.34 16.10 0.28
C GLU A 134 -15.01 16.27 -0.46
N ALA A 135 -14.30 17.35 -0.12
CA ALA A 135 -12.91 17.54 -0.49
C ALA A 135 -12.05 16.54 0.28
N LEU A 136 -11.15 15.88 -0.44
CA LEU A 136 -10.18 14.95 0.10
C LEU A 136 -8.82 15.65 0.19
N ARG A 137 -8.16 15.58 1.34
CA ARG A 137 -6.73 15.87 1.46
C ARG A 137 -5.95 14.61 1.74
N GLU A 138 -4.99 14.32 0.88
CA GLU A 138 -4.09 13.19 1.06
C GLU A 138 -2.89 13.58 1.92
N GLY A 139 -2.80 12.95 3.09
CA GLY A 139 -1.74 13.20 4.07
C GLY A 139 -0.47 12.36 3.87
N SER A 140 -0.36 11.54 2.81
CA SER A 140 0.81 10.68 2.56
C SER A 140 2.11 11.48 2.49
N LEU A 141 2.13 12.57 1.70
CA LEU A 141 3.31 13.41 1.58
C LEU A 141 3.67 14.10 2.89
N ALA A 142 2.69 14.63 3.62
CA ALA A 142 2.94 15.26 4.92
C ALA A 142 3.49 14.25 5.94
N PHE A 143 2.95 13.04 5.93
CA PHE A 143 3.43 11.93 6.76
C PHE A 143 4.87 11.53 6.43
N GLU A 144 5.19 11.34 5.14
CA GLU A 144 6.52 10.95 4.68
C GLU A 144 7.56 12.04 4.97
N GLN A 145 7.26 13.30 4.64
CA GLN A 145 8.14 14.44 4.91
C GLN A 145 8.44 14.57 6.40
N TYR A 146 7.42 14.38 7.24
CA TYR A 146 7.60 14.43 8.69
C TYR A 146 8.49 13.28 9.19
N ARG A 147 8.25 12.05 8.73
CA ARG A 147 9.10 10.89 9.08
C ARG A 147 10.54 11.05 8.62
N GLN A 148 10.77 11.62 7.43
CA GLN A 148 12.10 11.93 6.93
C GLN A 148 12.80 12.96 7.80
N ALA A 149 12.09 14.02 8.21
CA ALA A 149 12.65 15.08 9.05
C ALA A 149 13.13 14.58 10.42
N CYS A 150 12.50 13.57 11.01
CA CYS A 150 12.92 12.99 12.30
C CYS A 150 13.82 11.75 12.19
N GLY A 151 14.24 11.34 11.00
CA GLY A 151 15.03 10.10 10.84
C GLY A 151 14.26 8.82 11.19
N GLY A 152 12.95 8.79 10.98
CA GLY A 152 12.12 7.58 11.06
C GLY A 152 11.38 7.34 12.39
N GLN A 153 11.87 7.88 13.51
CA GLN A 153 11.20 7.85 14.83
C GLN A 153 10.86 9.29 15.26
N CYS A 154 9.65 9.74 14.95
CA CYS A 154 9.18 11.02 15.46
C CYS A 154 8.44 10.81 16.78
N PRO A 155 8.80 11.52 17.87
CA PRO A 155 7.96 11.57 19.05
C PRO A 155 6.65 12.27 18.68
N CYS A 156 5.52 11.59 18.88
CA CYS A 156 4.23 12.26 18.91
C CYS A 156 4.23 13.11 20.19
N PRO A 157 4.16 14.45 20.12
CA PRO A 157 4.05 15.25 21.32
C PRO A 157 2.80 14.78 22.06
N GLU A 158 3.00 14.25 23.27
CA GLU A 158 1.90 13.80 24.11
C GLU A 158 0.95 14.99 24.25
N GLY A 159 -0.25 14.85 23.67
CA GLY A 159 -1.32 15.79 23.94
C GLY A 159 -1.57 15.79 25.45
N PRO A 160 -2.12 16.87 26.03
CA PRO A 160 -2.30 17.00 27.47
C PRO A 160 -3.20 15.93 28.15
N GLU A 161 -3.68 14.90 27.45
CA GLU A 161 -4.57 13.88 28.00
C GLU A 161 -4.37 12.53 27.29
N SER A 162 -3.61 11.58 27.86
CA SER A 162 -3.81 10.14 27.60
C SER A 162 -3.03 9.25 28.59
N GLU A 163 -3.50 9.18 29.84
CA GLU A 163 -3.28 8.01 30.69
C GLU A 163 -4.36 6.97 30.38
N SER A 164 -4.02 5.84 29.75
CA SER A 164 -4.66 4.54 30.02
C SER A 164 -3.95 3.36 29.34
N ALA A 165 -3.82 2.30 30.14
CA ALA A 165 -2.98 1.13 29.95
C ALA A 165 -3.45 0.16 28.85
N VAL A 166 -2.48 -0.51 28.23
CA VAL A 166 -2.70 -1.74 27.45
C VAL A 166 -2.15 -2.93 28.24
N THR A 167 -3.04 -3.81 28.67
CA THR A 167 -2.74 -5.08 29.34
C THR A 167 -2.14 -6.08 28.35
N ALA A 168 -1.04 -6.73 28.74
CA ALA A 168 -0.31 -7.71 27.93
C ALA A 168 -1.11 -9.02 27.74
N VAL A 169 -1.14 -9.52 26.50
CA VAL A 169 -1.71 -10.83 26.14
C VAL A 169 -0.57 -11.85 26.01
N THR A 170 -0.69 -12.96 26.74
CA THR A 170 0.23 -14.11 26.75
C THR A 170 0.19 -14.86 25.41
N GLN A 171 1.37 -15.11 24.82
CA GLN A 171 1.52 -15.86 23.56
C GLN A 171 1.46 -17.39 23.80
N ALA A 172 0.76 -18.10 22.92
CA ALA A 172 0.72 -19.56 22.87
C ALA A 172 1.82 -20.12 21.93
N THR A 173 2.39 -21.27 22.30
CA THR A 173 3.49 -21.93 21.58
C THR A 173 2.97 -22.72 20.35
N PRO A 174 3.65 -22.66 19.18
CA PRO A 174 3.19 -23.36 17.96
C PRO A 174 3.64 -24.84 17.87
N PRO A 175 2.87 -25.70 17.17
CA PRO A 175 3.26 -27.09 16.88
C PRO A 175 4.27 -27.19 15.72
N SER A 176 5.13 -28.21 15.77
CA SER A 176 6.19 -28.52 14.81
C SER A 176 5.66 -29.20 13.53
N SER A 177 6.16 -28.77 12.36
CA SER A 177 5.95 -29.43 11.07
C SER A 177 7.27 -29.46 10.28
N ASN A 178 7.38 -30.41 9.35
CA ASN A 178 8.60 -30.75 8.60
C ASN A 178 8.71 -30.06 7.22
N ASP A 179 7.95 -29.01 6.95
CA ASP A 179 8.17 -28.17 5.76
C ASP A 179 9.15 -27.03 6.14
N PRO A 180 10.33 -26.89 5.51
CA PRO A 180 11.31 -25.86 5.88
C PRO A 180 10.83 -24.41 5.63
N ASP A 181 9.71 -24.21 4.93
CA ASP A 181 9.02 -22.91 4.85
C ASP A 181 7.94 -22.72 5.95
N GLU A 182 7.71 -23.72 6.81
CA GLU A 182 6.73 -23.67 7.91
C GLU A 182 7.28 -23.18 9.25
N ASP A 183 8.60 -22.90 9.39
CA ASP A 183 9.12 -22.20 10.57
C ASP A 183 8.30 -20.92 10.84
N GLY A 184 7.75 -20.33 9.78
CA GLY A 184 6.71 -19.29 9.85
C GLY A 184 7.21 -17.97 10.40
N LEU A 185 8.53 -17.84 10.55
CA LEU A 185 9.23 -16.64 10.98
C LEU A 185 9.58 -15.74 9.80
N ARG A 186 9.79 -16.32 8.60
CA ARG A 186 10.32 -15.61 7.43
C ARG A 186 9.23 -15.08 6.51
N LEU A 187 9.46 -13.91 5.93
CA LEU A 187 8.58 -13.38 4.90
C LEU A 187 8.61 -14.27 3.65
N THR A 188 7.47 -14.86 3.31
CA THR A 188 7.31 -15.75 2.15
C THR A 188 6.74 -15.04 0.92
N GLY A 189 6.13 -13.87 1.13
CA GLY A 189 5.58 -13.04 0.05
C GLY A 189 4.69 -11.93 0.59
N LEU A 190 3.97 -11.31 -0.33
CA LEU A 190 2.94 -10.32 -0.05
C LEU A 190 1.58 -10.82 -0.55
N VAL A 191 0.49 -10.25 -0.07
CA VAL A 191 -0.83 -10.45 -0.66
C VAL A 191 -1.50 -9.10 -0.91
N ARG A 192 -1.98 -8.88 -2.13
CA ARG A 192 -2.71 -7.68 -2.55
C ARG A 192 -4.20 -7.87 -2.27
N PRO A 193 -4.80 -7.08 -1.34
CA PRO A 193 -6.23 -7.12 -1.05
C PRO A 193 -7.07 -6.96 -2.30
N GLY A 194 -8.07 -7.83 -2.48
CA GLY A 194 -8.96 -7.87 -3.66
C GLY A 194 -10.01 -6.76 -3.74
N GLY A 195 -9.77 -5.60 -3.12
CA GLY A 195 -10.72 -4.47 -3.08
C GLY A 195 -11.67 -4.44 -1.88
N GLU A 196 -11.79 -5.56 -1.14
CA GLU A 196 -12.50 -5.56 0.14
C GLU A 196 -11.75 -4.69 1.18
N PRO A 197 -12.48 -3.94 2.04
CA PRO A 197 -11.85 -3.19 3.12
C PRO A 197 -11.06 -4.15 4.02
N LEU A 198 -9.80 -3.79 4.28
CA LEU A 198 -8.91 -4.56 5.17
C LEU A 198 -9.53 -4.78 6.57
N ASP A 199 -10.42 -3.89 7.01
CA ASP A 199 -11.09 -3.98 8.31
C ASP A 199 -12.20 -5.04 8.37
N ALA A 200 -12.62 -5.59 7.22
CA ALA A 200 -13.59 -6.69 7.16
C ALA A 200 -12.94 -8.08 7.28
N LEU A 201 -11.61 -8.16 7.29
CA LEU A 201 -10.88 -9.42 7.27
C LEU A 201 -11.09 -10.22 8.56
N LEU A 202 -11.45 -11.50 8.42
CA LEU A 202 -11.55 -12.41 9.55
C LEU A 202 -10.17 -13.01 9.87
N LEU A 203 -9.70 -12.78 11.09
CA LEU A 203 -8.41 -13.26 11.59
C LEU A 203 -8.60 -14.38 12.61
N TYR A 204 -7.78 -15.42 12.52
CA TYR A 204 -7.89 -16.65 13.31
C TYR A 204 -6.57 -17.01 13.99
N ALA A 205 -6.64 -17.63 15.17
CA ALA A 205 -5.46 -18.11 15.90
C ALA A 205 -4.76 -19.31 15.23
N ALA A 206 -5.50 -20.06 14.40
CA ALA A 206 -5.04 -21.25 13.68
C ALA A 206 -5.68 -21.29 12.27
N PRO A 207 -5.13 -22.06 11.31
CA PRO A 207 -5.66 -22.14 9.94
C PRO A 207 -6.94 -22.99 9.88
N SER A 208 -8.00 -22.53 10.54
CA SER A 208 -9.30 -23.18 10.61
C SER A 208 -10.39 -22.16 10.95
N VAL A 209 -11.53 -22.25 10.26
CA VAL A 209 -12.71 -21.41 10.54
C VAL A 209 -13.31 -21.66 11.93
N ASN A 210 -12.97 -22.80 12.54
CA ASN A 210 -13.40 -23.16 13.90
C ASN A 210 -12.42 -22.69 14.98
N ALA A 211 -11.28 -22.09 14.60
CA ALA A 211 -10.33 -21.54 15.55
C ALA A 211 -10.86 -20.23 16.17
N SER A 212 -10.34 -19.88 17.34
CA SER A 212 -10.65 -18.61 17.99
C SER A 212 -10.34 -17.44 17.05
N ARG A 213 -11.32 -16.56 16.87
CA ARG A 213 -11.14 -15.31 16.12
C ARG A 213 -10.29 -14.33 16.93
N ILE A 214 -9.37 -13.67 16.25
CA ILE A 214 -8.56 -12.60 16.82
C ILE A 214 -9.20 -11.27 16.43
N ALA A 215 -9.63 -10.50 17.43
CA ALA A 215 -10.20 -9.17 17.21
C ALA A 215 -9.08 -8.18 16.86
N ALA A 216 -8.80 -8.04 15.57
CA ALA A 216 -7.89 -7.04 15.03
C ALA A 216 -8.42 -6.56 13.67
N ASN A 217 -8.19 -5.29 13.36
CA ASN A 217 -8.51 -4.72 12.07
C ASN A 217 -7.35 -4.93 11.09
N GLY A 218 -7.59 -4.80 9.79
CA GLY A 218 -6.52 -5.04 8.82
C GLY A 218 -5.43 -3.97 8.83
N SER A 219 -5.69 -2.78 9.37
CA SER A 219 -4.65 -1.77 9.64
C SER A 219 -3.66 -2.18 10.75
N ALA A 220 -4.01 -3.14 11.61
CA ALA A 220 -3.11 -3.73 12.60
C ALA A 220 -2.14 -4.76 12.00
N LEU A 221 -2.35 -5.21 10.77
CA LEU A 221 -1.46 -6.13 10.08
C LEU A 221 -0.18 -5.41 9.60
N ARG A 222 0.92 -6.16 9.54
CA ARG A 222 2.16 -5.72 8.89
C ARG A 222 1.90 -5.56 7.40
N GLN A 223 2.16 -4.37 6.88
CA GLN A 223 2.00 -4.04 5.47
C GLN A 223 3.34 -3.62 4.86
N ARG A 224 3.49 -3.87 3.57
CA ARG A 224 4.60 -3.42 2.73
C ARG A 224 4.03 -3.01 1.37
N GLU A 225 4.78 -2.24 0.59
CA GLU A 225 4.35 -1.85 -0.75
C GLU A 225 4.65 -2.97 -1.76
N ALA A 226 3.62 -3.48 -2.45
CA ALA A 226 3.77 -4.43 -3.55
C ALA A 226 4.10 -3.74 -4.89
N SER A 227 3.79 -2.46 -5.01
CA SER A 227 4.11 -1.57 -6.14
C SER A 227 3.92 -0.12 -5.66
N TYR A 228 4.19 0.86 -6.52
CA TYR A 228 3.97 2.28 -6.24
C TYR A 228 2.62 2.51 -5.57
N GLU A 229 2.64 3.01 -4.33
CA GLU A 229 1.47 3.33 -3.50
C GLU A 229 0.45 2.18 -3.34
N THR A 230 0.87 0.93 -3.57
CA THR A 230 -0.01 -0.23 -3.50
C THR A 230 0.31 -1.03 -2.23
N PRO A 231 -0.45 -0.85 -1.14
CA PRO A 231 -0.23 -1.59 0.09
C PRO A 231 -0.56 -3.07 -0.12
N ALA A 232 0.23 -3.93 0.52
CA ALA A 232 0.03 -5.36 0.55
C ALA A 232 0.37 -5.91 1.93
N LEU A 233 -0.30 -6.99 2.31
CA LEU A 233 -0.07 -7.61 3.62
C LEU A 233 1.14 -8.54 3.56
N SER A 234 1.95 -8.52 4.61
CA SER A 234 3.12 -9.39 4.72
C SER A 234 2.70 -10.82 5.10
N VAL A 235 3.10 -11.80 4.28
CA VAL A 235 2.75 -13.22 4.46
C VAL A 235 3.98 -14.00 4.92
N TYR A 236 3.88 -14.64 6.07
CA TYR A 236 4.99 -15.36 6.73
C TYR A 236 4.88 -16.88 6.64
N GLY A 237 3.78 -17.39 6.08
CA GLY A 237 3.58 -18.83 5.91
C GLY A 237 2.30 -19.13 5.15
N ARG A 238 2.20 -20.36 4.63
CA ARG A 238 1.08 -20.80 3.81
C ARG A 238 0.68 -22.21 4.17
N ARG A 239 -0.62 -22.46 4.16
CA ARG A 239 -1.23 -23.80 4.17
C ARG A 239 -2.32 -23.84 3.11
N PRO A 240 -2.80 -25.01 2.67
CA PRO A 240 -3.89 -25.09 1.70
C PRO A 240 -5.10 -24.24 2.13
N GLY A 241 -5.37 -23.16 1.40
CA GLY A 241 -6.47 -22.23 1.68
C GLY A 241 -6.20 -21.16 2.75
N TRP A 242 -5.02 -21.13 3.37
CA TRP A 242 -4.72 -20.24 4.51
C TRP A 242 -3.39 -19.51 4.36
N LEU A 243 -3.38 -18.22 4.70
CA LEU A 243 -2.17 -17.40 4.77
C LEU A 243 -1.89 -17.02 6.22
N ARG A 244 -0.65 -17.19 6.65
CA ARG A 244 -0.16 -16.74 7.96
C ARG A 244 0.36 -15.33 7.82
N LEU A 245 -0.26 -14.40 8.54
CA LEU A 245 0.08 -12.98 8.58
C LEU A 245 0.70 -12.63 9.93
N ARG A 246 1.27 -11.43 10.04
CA ARG A 246 1.83 -10.91 11.29
C ARG A 246 1.21 -9.56 11.61
N LEU A 247 0.74 -9.38 12.84
CA LEU A 247 0.31 -8.09 13.36
C LEU A 247 1.54 -7.19 13.61
N LYS A 248 1.34 -5.88 13.66
CA LYS A 248 2.39 -4.90 13.99
C LYS A 248 3.01 -5.18 15.37
N THR A 249 2.23 -5.74 16.29
CA THR A 249 2.65 -6.23 17.62
C THR A 249 3.58 -7.45 17.58
N GLY A 250 3.74 -8.09 16.42
CA GLY A 250 4.56 -9.28 16.24
C GLY A 250 3.79 -10.61 16.36
N VAL A 251 2.53 -10.58 16.80
CA VAL A 251 1.66 -11.76 16.90
C VAL A 251 1.31 -12.30 15.51
N TYR A 252 1.39 -13.62 15.33
CA TYR A 252 0.96 -14.27 14.10
C TYR A 252 -0.53 -14.61 14.12
N VAL A 253 -1.19 -14.43 12.98
CA VAL A 253 -2.60 -14.76 12.76
C VAL A 253 -2.76 -15.48 11.42
N TRP A 254 -3.89 -16.14 11.24
CA TRP A 254 -4.26 -16.81 10.01
C TRP A 254 -5.49 -16.15 9.40
N ALA A 255 -5.52 -16.08 8.08
CA ALA A 255 -6.67 -15.62 7.30
C ALA A 255 -6.87 -16.52 6.09
N GLU A 256 -8.11 -16.64 5.63
CA GLU A 256 -8.44 -17.42 4.45
C GLU A 256 -7.86 -16.76 3.20
N ALA A 257 -7.09 -17.51 2.41
CA ALA A 257 -6.41 -16.98 1.23
C ALA A 257 -7.39 -16.36 0.22
N ARG A 258 -8.59 -16.94 0.10
CA ARG A 258 -9.65 -16.45 -0.81
C ARG A 258 -10.22 -15.08 -0.44
N GLU A 259 -10.10 -14.67 0.83
CA GLU A 259 -10.56 -13.35 1.29
C GLU A 259 -9.50 -12.26 1.07
N LEU A 260 -8.23 -12.67 0.89
CA LEU A 260 -7.09 -11.75 0.88
C LEU A 260 -6.70 -11.27 -0.52
N GLY A 261 -7.12 -11.94 -1.59
CA GLY A 261 -6.77 -11.58 -2.96
C GLY A 261 -5.49 -12.25 -3.47
N GLU A 262 -4.69 -11.53 -4.26
CA GLU A 262 -3.60 -12.12 -5.03
C GLU A 262 -2.31 -12.24 -4.21
N PHE A 263 -1.81 -13.47 -4.08
CA PHE A 263 -0.53 -13.74 -3.45
C PHE A 263 0.63 -13.50 -4.41
N LEU A 264 1.58 -12.66 -3.98
CA LEU A 264 2.81 -12.33 -4.67
C LEU A 264 3.99 -13.03 -3.97
N PRO A 265 4.57 -14.10 -4.55
CA PRO A 265 5.70 -14.81 -3.95
C PRO A 265 6.90 -13.90 -3.79
N TYR A 266 7.58 -13.99 -2.63
CA TYR A 266 8.76 -13.17 -2.33
C TYR A 266 9.82 -13.22 -3.43
N ARG A 267 10.10 -14.43 -3.95
CA ARG A 267 11.11 -14.63 -5.00
C ARG A 267 10.79 -13.84 -6.28
N ALA A 268 9.51 -13.75 -6.64
CA ALA A 268 9.07 -12.98 -7.81
C ALA A 268 9.17 -11.48 -7.56
N LEU A 269 8.90 -11.03 -6.33
CA LEU A 269 8.99 -9.62 -5.96
C LEU A 269 10.40 -9.05 -6.11
N ILE A 270 11.43 -9.84 -5.79
CA ILE A 270 12.82 -9.39 -5.85
C ILE A 270 13.54 -9.73 -7.17
N ALA A 271 13.01 -10.62 -8.00
CA ALA A 271 13.71 -11.06 -9.21
C ALA A 271 13.74 -9.99 -10.31
N ASP A 272 12.63 -9.29 -10.52
CA ASP A 272 12.41 -8.47 -11.72
C ASP A 272 12.37 -6.96 -11.43
N ARG A 273 12.99 -6.53 -10.32
CA ARG A 273 12.89 -5.15 -9.82
C ARG A 273 14.21 -4.68 -9.28
N LEU A 274 14.42 -3.37 -9.19
CA LEU A 274 15.66 -2.86 -8.61
C LEU A 274 15.75 -3.21 -7.12
N GLN A 275 16.81 -3.92 -6.75
CA GLN A 275 16.99 -4.46 -5.40
C GLN A 275 17.87 -3.58 -4.52
N HIS A 276 17.63 -3.66 -3.20
CA HIS A 276 18.50 -3.06 -2.20
C HIS A 276 18.72 -3.99 -1.01
N LEU A 277 19.86 -3.82 -0.37
CA LEU A 277 20.13 -4.35 0.96
C LEU A 277 19.58 -3.36 1.99
N ALA A 278 18.87 -3.87 2.98
CA ALA A 278 18.28 -3.09 4.06
C ALA A 278 19.36 -2.42 4.91
N ALA A 279 19.01 -1.31 5.55
CA ALA A 279 19.95 -0.50 6.33
C ALA A 279 20.55 -1.23 7.56
N ASP A 280 19.94 -2.32 8.01
CA ASP A 280 20.39 -3.18 9.10
C ASP A 280 21.26 -4.36 8.64
N TRP A 281 21.53 -4.48 7.34
CA TRP A 281 22.51 -5.43 6.82
C TRP A 281 23.90 -5.14 7.40
N ASP A 282 24.61 -6.19 7.80
CA ASP A 282 25.88 -6.13 8.53
C ASP A 282 27.11 -5.79 7.66
N GLY A 283 26.89 -5.43 6.40
CA GLY A 283 27.93 -5.06 5.44
C GLY A 283 28.79 -6.24 4.97
N ARG A 284 28.38 -7.49 5.23
CA ARG A 284 29.15 -8.68 4.87
C ARG A 284 28.61 -9.39 3.62
N LEU A 285 29.53 -9.83 2.78
CA LEU A 285 29.29 -10.72 1.65
C LEU A 285 30.01 -12.05 1.88
N TRP A 286 29.34 -13.16 1.57
CA TRP A 286 29.92 -14.50 1.70
C TRP A 286 30.42 -15.00 0.34
N ASP A 287 31.53 -15.73 0.31
CA ASP A 287 32.06 -16.35 -0.93
C ASP A 287 31.12 -17.44 -1.50
N GLN A 288 30.43 -18.13 -0.62
CA GLN A 288 29.35 -19.08 -0.88
C GLN A 288 28.28 -18.97 0.23
N PRO A 289 27.05 -19.47 0.04
CA PRO A 289 26.04 -19.49 1.10
C PRO A 289 26.57 -20.07 2.41
N GLY A 290 26.66 -19.25 3.46
CA GLY A 290 27.16 -19.64 4.78
C GLY A 290 28.68 -19.84 4.90
N GLY A 291 29.46 -19.48 3.87
CA GLY A 291 30.91 -19.63 3.82
C GLY A 291 31.70 -18.55 4.58
N VAL A 292 32.84 -18.15 4.03
CA VAL A 292 33.70 -17.13 4.61
C VAL A 292 33.17 -15.75 4.23
N ALA A 293 32.85 -14.94 5.25
CA ALA A 293 32.37 -13.59 5.06
C ALA A 293 33.52 -12.59 4.86
N GLN A 294 33.32 -11.63 3.97
CA GLN A 294 34.20 -10.49 3.72
C GLN A 294 33.40 -9.20 3.90
N SER A 295 34.04 -8.15 4.42
CA SER A 295 33.43 -6.82 4.52
C SER A 295 33.35 -6.18 3.14
N ALA A 296 32.19 -5.63 2.78
CA ALA A 296 31.91 -5.18 1.42
C ALA A 296 31.29 -3.79 1.30
N ALA A 297 30.75 -3.21 2.37
CA ALA A 297 30.05 -1.92 2.28
C ALA A 297 30.05 -1.10 3.58
N ALA A 298 29.68 0.17 3.42
CA ALA A 298 29.39 1.12 4.48
C ALA A 298 27.93 0.97 4.97
N ALA A 299 27.62 1.57 6.12
CA ALA A 299 26.29 1.54 6.72
C ALA A 299 25.22 2.22 5.84
N GLY A 300 23.98 1.73 5.92
CA GLY A 300 22.83 2.29 5.22
C GLY A 300 22.23 1.34 4.18
N GLU A 301 21.15 1.80 3.55
CA GLU A 301 20.51 1.08 2.46
C GLU A 301 21.39 1.14 1.20
N GLN A 302 21.56 -0.01 0.53
CA GLN A 302 22.55 -0.14 -0.54
C GLN A 302 21.93 -0.80 -1.77
N ALA A 303 21.98 -0.10 -2.91
CA ALA A 303 21.57 -0.66 -4.19
C ALA A 303 22.42 -1.87 -4.54
N VAL A 304 21.76 -2.92 -5.02
CA VAL A 304 22.40 -4.14 -5.51
C VAL A 304 21.75 -4.63 -6.79
N GLU A 305 22.54 -5.33 -7.59
CA GLU A 305 22.02 -6.16 -8.67
C GLU A 305 21.90 -7.60 -8.16
N LEU A 306 20.74 -8.22 -8.37
CA LEU A 306 20.55 -9.64 -8.10
C LEU A 306 21.14 -10.49 -9.22
N LEU A 307 22.18 -11.26 -8.90
CA LEU A 307 22.88 -12.13 -9.84
C LEU A 307 22.37 -13.58 -9.80
N GLU A 308 22.03 -14.08 -8.61
CA GLU A 308 21.54 -15.45 -8.43
C GLU A 308 20.66 -15.57 -7.17
N LEU A 309 19.67 -16.48 -7.19
CA LEU A 309 18.94 -16.90 -5.99
C LEU A 309 19.07 -18.41 -5.79
N ARG A 310 19.43 -18.82 -4.58
CA ARG A 310 19.63 -20.23 -4.24
C ARG A 310 19.14 -20.54 -2.83
N ARG A 311 18.51 -21.70 -2.64
CA ARG A 311 18.18 -22.22 -1.31
C ARG A 311 19.28 -23.19 -0.86
N VAL A 312 19.84 -22.96 0.32
CA VAL A 312 20.86 -23.80 0.96
C VAL A 312 20.47 -23.97 2.44
N ASP A 313 20.39 -25.22 2.91
CA ASP A 313 19.98 -25.57 4.28
C ASP A 313 18.69 -24.86 4.73
N GLY A 314 17.68 -24.88 3.86
CA GLY A 314 16.38 -24.26 4.12
C GLY A 314 16.38 -22.73 4.11
N ARG A 315 17.52 -22.05 3.94
CA ARG A 315 17.63 -20.59 3.86
C ARG A 315 17.74 -20.13 2.40
N LEU A 316 17.06 -19.03 2.08
CA LEU A 316 17.21 -18.38 0.79
C LEU A 316 18.42 -17.44 0.84
N TRP A 317 19.32 -17.62 -0.11
CA TRP A 317 20.50 -16.81 -0.32
C TRP A 317 20.43 -16.13 -1.68
N ALA A 318 20.93 -14.90 -1.73
CA ALA A 318 21.05 -14.13 -2.96
C ALA A 318 22.51 -13.84 -3.24
N ARG A 319 22.97 -14.13 -4.45
CA ARG A 319 24.23 -13.60 -4.94
C ARG A 319 23.95 -12.22 -5.50
N VAL A 320 24.65 -11.21 -5.00
CA VAL A 320 24.43 -9.82 -5.34
C VAL A 320 25.71 -9.15 -5.85
N GLY A 321 25.55 -8.17 -6.73
CA GLY A 321 26.60 -7.26 -7.17
C GLY A 321 26.43 -5.88 -6.53
N LEU A 322 27.50 -5.36 -5.94
CA LEU A 322 27.59 -3.99 -5.40
C LEU A 322 28.36 -3.12 -6.39
N TYR A 323 27.81 -1.97 -6.72
CA TYR A 323 28.40 -1.04 -7.68
C TYR A 323 28.98 0.20 -6.99
N GLU A 324 29.97 0.84 -7.61
CA GLU A 324 30.58 2.07 -7.08
C GLU A 324 29.59 3.24 -7.00
N ARG A 325 28.64 3.30 -7.93
CA ARG A 325 27.55 4.26 -7.98
C ARG A 325 26.22 3.52 -7.95
N SER A 326 25.23 4.13 -7.29
CA SER A 326 23.88 3.57 -7.30
C SER A 326 23.31 3.67 -8.71
N PRO A 327 22.65 2.63 -9.25
CA PRO A 327 21.90 2.74 -10.51
C PRO A 327 20.84 3.86 -10.48
N CYS A 328 20.39 4.29 -9.29
CA CYS A 328 19.48 5.42 -9.13
C CYS A 328 20.11 6.80 -9.35
N GLU A 329 21.44 6.91 -9.29
CA GLU A 329 22.15 8.16 -9.58
C GLU A 329 22.48 8.30 -11.07
N GLY A 330 22.20 7.27 -11.86
CA GLY A 330 22.50 7.19 -13.28
C GLY A 330 23.97 6.84 -13.61
N GLY A 331 24.18 6.39 -14.85
CA GLY A 331 25.47 6.00 -15.40
C GLY A 331 25.81 4.51 -15.27
N ASP A 332 26.78 4.06 -16.07
CA ASP A 332 27.29 2.70 -15.99
C ASP A 332 28.10 2.54 -14.69
N GLY A 333 27.63 1.70 -13.78
CA GLY A 333 28.34 1.39 -12.54
C GLY A 333 29.47 0.39 -12.79
N THR A 334 30.65 0.64 -12.22
CA THR A 334 31.69 -0.40 -12.09
C THR A 334 31.32 -1.33 -10.93
N LEU A 335 31.35 -2.64 -11.15
CA LEU A 335 31.15 -3.63 -10.09
C LEU A 335 32.29 -3.51 -9.07
N ARG A 336 31.96 -3.07 -7.86
CA ARG A 336 32.91 -2.93 -6.73
C ARG A 336 33.17 -4.26 -6.03
N ALA A 337 32.10 -5.03 -5.79
CA ALA A 337 32.17 -6.30 -5.08
C ALA A 337 31.00 -7.21 -5.49
N SER A 338 31.16 -8.51 -5.32
CA SER A 338 30.05 -9.47 -5.46
C SER A 338 30.20 -10.60 -4.47
N GLY A 339 29.07 -11.16 -4.04
CA GLY A 339 29.05 -12.27 -3.08
C GLY A 339 27.63 -12.64 -2.71
N TRP A 340 27.51 -13.62 -1.83
CA TRP A 340 26.25 -14.10 -1.32
C TRP A 340 25.82 -13.29 -0.11
N VAL A 341 24.51 -13.12 0.08
CA VAL A 341 23.89 -12.61 1.31
C VAL A 341 22.71 -13.50 1.68
N ALA A 342 22.44 -13.62 2.97
CA ALA A 342 21.17 -14.19 3.41
C ALA A 342 20.05 -13.22 3.02
N VAL A 343 18.97 -13.73 2.43
CA VAL A 343 17.84 -12.89 2.01
C VAL A 343 17.04 -12.37 3.21
N HIS A 344 17.07 -13.11 4.31
CA HIS A 344 16.42 -12.76 5.57
C HIS A 344 17.43 -12.78 6.71
N ASP A 345 17.18 -11.96 7.72
CA ASP A 345 17.92 -11.98 8.97
C ASP A 345 17.52 -13.18 9.86
N ALA A 346 18.03 -13.20 11.09
CA ALA A 346 17.69 -14.24 12.06
C ALA A 346 16.24 -14.14 12.57
N THR A 347 15.60 -12.97 12.47
CA THR A 347 14.20 -12.75 12.87
C THR A 347 13.19 -13.09 11.77
N GLY A 348 13.68 -13.31 10.55
CA GLY A 348 12.90 -13.59 9.36
C GLY A 348 12.44 -12.34 8.61
N GLU A 349 12.93 -11.16 8.99
CA GLU A 349 12.75 -9.94 8.22
C GLU A 349 13.72 -9.90 7.02
N PRO A 350 13.31 -9.29 5.90
CA PRO A 350 14.11 -9.28 4.68
C PRO A 350 15.32 -8.35 4.81
N LEU A 351 16.52 -8.90 4.56
CA LEU A 351 17.76 -8.12 4.37
C LEU A 351 17.94 -7.69 2.91
N LEU A 352 17.41 -8.45 1.97
CA LEU A 352 17.29 -8.05 0.56
C LEU A 352 15.85 -7.63 0.30
N TRP A 353 15.63 -6.53 -0.40
CA TRP A 353 14.29 -6.10 -0.81
C TRP A 353 14.37 -5.38 -2.16
N TYR A 354 13.29 -4.73 -2.57
CA TYR A 354 13.22 -3.97 -3.80
C TYR A 354 12.59 -2.60 -3.57
N TRP A 355 12.91 -1.64 -4.42
CA TRP A 355 12.20 -0.36 -4.44
C TRP A 355 10.88 -0.48 -5.20
N SER A 356 9.76 -0.34 -4.48
CA SER A 356 8.41 -0.33 -5.06
C SER A 356 8.18 0.82 -6.02
N ARG A 357 8.90 1.93 -5.84
CA ARG A 357 8.77 3.17 -6.61
C ARG A 357 9.83 3.30 -7.71
N GLY A 358 10.70 2.30 -7.88
CA GLY A 358 11.92 2.45 -8.67
C GLY A 358 12.94 3.35 -7.97
N CYS A 359 13.88 3.85 -8.77
CA CYS A 359 14.59 5.09 -8.47
C CYS A 359 13.66 6.27 -8.76
#